data_AF-A0A8T5JL99-F1
#
_entry.id   AF-A0A8T5JL99-F1
#
_cell.length_a   1.000
_cell.length_b   1.000
_cell.length_c   1.000
_cell.angle_alpha   90.00
_cell.angle_beta   90.00
_cell.angle_gamma   90.00
#
_symmetry.space_group_name_H-M   'P 1'
#
loop_
_entity.id
_entity.type
_entity.pdbx_description
1 polymer ?
#
loop_
_entity_poly.entity_id
_entity_poly.type
_entity_poly.pdbx_seq_one_letter_code
_entity_poly.pdbx_strand_id
1 'polypeptide(L)'
;MSSAEKAAQTLTKVDKHDIRVLSAIELGMIKYHVVPPRELVRITGFSERRVDFYLNRLYRNDLIYRQSDPYLGYLMNYTAYDMLALNAIVKSRLIEFLGPSIGVGKEADVFEGVTSDDITVAVKFHRLGRTSFRDTKRKREYLAERRHTSWLHQSRLAAEFEFKALQLMYDAGVSVPKPIHQNRHVIIMEFIKGGQLSDIISLEEPEEFLMGILDNMRIVFKAGVIHTDLSEYNIMIDEDGKDWIIDWPQYILTDHRNAEEILARDIGNVAYYFMRKHGTSMTNQEAVEYVKNE
;
A
#
# COMPACT_ATOMS: atom_id res chain seq x y z
N MET A 1 -14.72 -3.32 11.69
CA MET A 1 -13.53 -2.53 12.03
C MET A 1 -12.34 -3.19 11.34
N SER A 2 -11.65 -2.43 10.49
CA SER A 2 -10.41 -2.85 9.83
C SER A 2 -9.29 -3.05 10.86
N SER A 3 -8.20 -3.70 10.47
CA SER A 3 -7.04 -3.85 11.36
C SER A 3 -6.39 -2.50 11.68
N ALA A 4 -6.40 -1.53 10.75
CA ALA A 4 -5.85 -0.19 10.95
C ALA A 4 -6.67 0.61 11.97
N GLU A 5 -8.00 0.58 11.88
CA GLU A 5 -8.87 1.23 12.86
C GLU A 5 -8.69 0.62 14.26
N LYS A 6 -8.65 -0.73 14.34
CA LYS A 6 -8.40 -1.43 15.60
C LYS A 6 -7.02 -1.06 16.16
N ALA A 7 -6.01 -0.94 15.30
CA ALA A 7 -4.66 -0.54 15.69
C ALA A 7 -4.63 0.88 16.24
N ALA A 8 -5.26 1.85 15.57
CA ALA A 8 -5.36 3.23 16.04
C ALA A 8 -6.04 3.32 17.42
N GLN A 9 -7.15 2.60 17.62
CA GLN A 9 -7.85 2.55 18.91
C GLN A 9 -7.06 1.83 20.01
N THR A 10 -6.26 0.82 19.65
CA THR A 10 -5.45 0.06 20.60
C THR A 10 -4.18 0.81 20.98
N LEU A 11 -3.63 1.61 20.07
CA LEU A 11 -2.42 2.39 20.27
C LEU A 11 -2.53 3.35 21.48
N THR A 12 -3.72 3.88 21.74
CA THR A 12 -3.99 4.75 22.90
C THR A 12 -4.01 4.01 24.24
N LYS A 13 -4.05 2.67 24.23
CA LYS A 13 -4.19 1.80 25.42
C LYS A 13 -2.93 1.00 25.75
N VAL A 14 -1.92 1.05 24.89
CA VAL A 14 -0.64 0.35 25.06
C VAL A 14 0.44 1.33 25.49
N ASP A 15 1.44 0.84 26.22
CA ASP A 15 2.55 1.67 26.67
C ASP A 15 3.82 1.46 25.81
N LYS A 16 4.87 2.25 26.09
CA LYS A 16 6.15 2.18 25.35
C LYS A 16 6.82 0.81 25.42
N HIS A 17 6.54 0.01 26.44
CA HIS A 17 7.11 -1.32 26.62
C HIS A 17 6.35 -2.38 25.84
N ASP A 18 5.02 -2.26 25.71
CA ASP A 18 4.24 -3.06 24.75
C ASP A 18 4.79 -2.88 23.32
N ILE A 19 5.01 -1.62 22.90
CA ILE A 19 5.62 -1.30 21.59
C ILE A 19 7.03 -1.88 21.45
N ARG A 20 7.84 -1.85 22.53
CA ARG A 20 9.19 -2.43 22.52
C ARG A 20 9.16 -3.95 22.35
N VAL A 21 8.24 -4.65 23.01
CA VAL A 21 8.08 -6.10 22.86
C VAL A 21 7.56 -6.46 21.46
N LEU A 22 6.61 -5.71 20.92
CA LEU A 22 6.16 -5.89 19.54
C LEU A 22 7.30 -5.66 18.54
N SER A 23 8.08 -4.59 18.71
CA SER A 23 9.25 -4.32 17.86
C SER A 23 10.28 -5.45 17.95
N ALA A 24 10.44 -6.06 19.13
CA ALA A 24 11.31 -7.22 19.30
C ALA A 24 10.77 -8.47 18.60
N ILE A 25 9.45 -8.69 18.59
CA ILE A 25 8.82 -9.75 17.80
C ILE A 25 9.08 -9.50 16.31
N GLU A 26 8.84 -8.29 15.81
CA GLU A 26 9.11 -7.93 14.41
C GLU A 26 10.58 -8.22 14.02
N LEU A 27 11.54 -7.78 14.84
CA LEU A 27 12.96 -8.06 14.60
C LEU A 27 13.29 -9.55 14.67
N GLY A 28 12.69 -10.28 15.60
CA GLY A 28 12.84 -11.73 15.71
C GLY A 28 12.31 -12.48 14.50
N MET A 29 11.21 -12.01 13.89
CA MET A 29 10.59 -12.62 12.72
C MET A 29 11.48 -12.60 11.46
N ILE A 30 12.57 -11.82 11.46
CA ILE A 30 13.61 -11.87 10.41
C ILE A 30 14.33 -13.23 10.41
N LYS A 31 14.58 -13.78 11.60
CA LYS A 31 15.40 -15.00 11.78
C LYS A 31 14.55 -16.23 12.10
N TYR A 32 13.43 -16.03 12.77
CA TYR A 32 12.61 -17.11 13.29
C TYR A 32 11.24 -17.10 12.60
N HIS A 33 10.78 -18.28 12.17
CA HIS A 33 9.40 -18.42 11.70
C HIS A 33 8.44 -18.04 12.84
N VAL A 34 8.66 -18.58 14.04
CA VAL A 34 7.97 -18.22 15.29
C VAL A 34 9.01 -17.76 16.32
N VAL A 35 8.86 -16.56 16.89
CA VAL A 35 9.91 -15.96 17.73
C VAL A 35 9.90 -16.54 19.15
N PRO A 36 11.00 -17.17 19.63
CA PRO A 36 11.04 -17.77 20.95
C PRO A 36 11.19 -16.71 22.07
N PRO A 37 10.66 -16.94 23.28
CA PRO A 37 10.77 -16.00 24.41
C PRO A 37 12.20 -15.57 24.75
N ARG A 38 13.17 -16.50 24.66
CA ARG A 38 14.59 -16.21 24.92
C ARG A 38 15.14 -15.16 23.98
N GLU A 39 14.69 -15.16 22.73
CA GLU A 39 15.06 -14.15 21.75
C GLU A 39 14.47 -12.78 22.12
N LEU A 40 13.22 -12.75 22.57
CA LEU A 40 12.57 -11.51 23.01
C LEU A 40 13.25 -10.92 24.25
N VAL A 41 13.68 -11.75 25.21
CA VAL A 41 14.51 -11.33 26.34
C VAL A 41 15.82 -10.70 25.85
N ARG A 42 16.49 -11.34 24.90
CA ARG A 42 17.75 -10.83 24.32
C ARG A 42 17.56 -9.47 23.64
N ILE A 43 16.57 -9.33 22.75
CA ILE A 43 16.35 -8.09 21.99
C ILE A 43 15.84 -6.97 22.89
N THR A 44 14.91 -7.28 23.81
CA THR A 44 14.33 -6.25 24.68
C THR A 44 15.22 -5.88 25.86
N GLY A 45 16.10 -6.76 26.32
CA GLY A 45 16.84 -6.60 27.57
C GLY A 45 15.97 -6.69 28.83
N PHE A 46 14.72 -7.16 28.72
CA PHE A 46 13.83 -7.37 29.85
C PHE A 46 14.03 -8.76 30.48
N SER A 47 13.78 -8.89 31.78
CA SER A 47 13.69 -10.20 32.43
C SER A 47 12.57 -11.05 31.82
N GLU A 48 12.71 -12.38 31.86
CA GLU A 48 11.68 -13.34 31.40
C GLU A 48 10.28 -13.00 31.93
N ARG A 49 10.13 -12.79 33.24
CA ARG A 49 8.84 -12.42 33.88
C ARG A 49 8.19 -11.18 33.25
N ARG A 50 9.02 -10.20 32.86
CA ARG A 50 8.55 -8.93 32.28
C ARG A 50 8.17 -9.12 30.81
N VAL A 51 8.92 -9.92 30.06
CA VAL A 51 8.54 -10.33 28.70
C VAL A 51 7.21 -11.09 28.73
N ASP A 52 7.06 -12.07 29.62
CA ASP A 52 5.82 -12.85 29.77
C ASP A 52 4.62 -11.97 30.12
N PHE A 53 4.80 -11.00 31.02
CA PHE A 53 3.75 -10.04 31.36
C PHE A 53 3.23 -9.30 30.11
N TYR A 54 4.13 -8.73 29.30
CA TYR A 54 3.75 -8.00 28.09
C TYR A 54 3.21 -8.92 27.00
N LEU A 55 3.77 -10.12 26.82
CA LEU A 55 3.23 -11.12 25.89
C LEU A 55 1.79 -11.49 26.24
N ASN A 56 1.49 -11.71 27.52
CA ASN A 56 0.13 -11.98 27.98
C ASN A 56 -0.82 -10.79 27.78
N ARG A 57 -0.33 -9.55 27.93
CA ARG A 57 -1.12 -8.34 27.64
C ARG A 57 -1.38 -8.19 26.14
N LEU A 58 -0.36 -8.31 25.30
CA LEU A 58 -0.45 -8.23 23.84
C LEU A 58 -1.37 -9.33 23.28
N TYR A 59 -1.26 -10.55 23.81
CA TYR A 59 -2.14 -11.67 23.43
C TYR A 59 -3.60 -11.39 23.78
N ARG A 60 -3.88 -10.87 24.99
CA ARG A 60 -5.25 -10.48 25.41
C ARG A 60 -5.85 -9.36 24.56
N ASN A 61 -5.02 -8.50 23.96
CA ASN A 61 -5.46 -7.46 23.03
C ASN A 61 -5.56 -7.95 21.58
N ASP A 62 -5.35 -9.25 21.32
CA ASP A 62 -5.39 -9.85 19.99
C ASP A 62 -4.44 -9.14 19.01
N LEU A 63 -3.20 -8.92 19.48
CA LEU A 63 -2.10 -8.31 18.72
C LEU A 63 -1.05 -9.35 18.27
N ILE A 64 -0.96 -10.47 19.00
CA ILE A 64 0.03 -11.51 18.73
C ILE A 64 -0.63 -12.88 18.76
N TYR A 65 -0.09 -13.82 17.99
CA TYR A 65 -0.39 -15.23 18.10
C TYR A 65 0.64 -15.91 18.99
N ARG A 66 0.17 -16.85 19.81
CA ARG A 66 1.00 -17.77 20.59
C ARG A 66 0.93 -19.15 19.94
N GLN A 67 2.07 -19.69 19.57
CA GLN A 67 2.19 -21.05 19.04
C GLN A 67 2.98 -21.89 20.04
N SER A 68 2.49 -23.09 20.36
CA SER A 68 3.10 -24.00 21.34
C SER A 68 3.75 -25.24 20.73
N ASP A 69 3.44 -25.54 19.47
CA ASP A 69 3.91 -26.73 18.76
C ASP A 69 4.62 -26.32 17.45
N PRO A 70 5.80 -26.88 17.10
CA PRO A 70 6.62 -27.81 17.88
C PRO A 70 7.38 -27.16 19.04
N TYR A 71 7.45 -25.81 19.07
CA TYR A 71 8.10 -25.05 20.13
C TYR A 71 7.28 -23.80 20.48
N LEU A 72 7.38 -23.35 21.75
CA LEU A 72 6.76 -22.11 22.19
C LEU A 72 7.37 -20.90 21.48
N GLY A 73 6.53 -20.10 20.85
CA GLY A 73 6.91 -18.79 20.34
C GLY A 73 5.73 -17.91 19.95
N TYR A 74 6.06 -16.73 19.43
CA TYR A 74 5.12 -15.65 19.18
C TYR A 74 5.26 -15.08 17.77
N LEU A 75 4.13 -14.69 17.21
CA LEU A 75 4.00 -14.03 15.91
C LEU A 75 3.18 -12.76 16.05
N MET A 76 3.43 -11.80 15.17
CA MET A 76 2.60 -10.61 15.07
C MET A 76 1.47 -10.79 14.05
N ASN A 77 0.31 -10.20 14.30
CA ASN A 77 -0.77 -10.08 13.31
C ASN A 77 -0.77 -8.70 12.63
N TYR A 78 -1.64 -8.51 11.63
CA TYR A 78 -1.73 -7.23 10.91
C TYR A 78 -2.10 -6.05 11.81
N THR A 79 -2.97 -6.21 12.81
CA THR A 79 -3.34 -5.13 13.75
C THR A 79 -2.12 -4.62 14.50
N ALA A 80 -1.26 -5.52 14.98
CA ALA A 80 -0.05 -5.12 15.67
C ALA A 80 0.99 -4.51 14.72
N TYR A 81 1.04 -4.99 13.48
CA TYR A 81 1.93 -4.42 12.45
C TYR A 81 1.51 -3.00 12.06
N ASP A 82 0.21 -2.79 11.87
CA ASP A 82 -0.43 -1.46 11.71
C ASP A 82 -0.10 -0.56 12.90
N MET A 83 -0.20 -1.08 14.12
CA MET A 83 0.07 -0.32 15.33
C MET A 83 1.53 0.13 15.43
N LEU A 84 2.49 -0.73 15.02
CA LEU A 84 3.89 -0.36 14.95
C LEU A 84 4.16 0.73 13.89
N ALA A 85 3.53 0.63 12.71
CA ALA A 85 3.63 1.62 11.66
C ALA A 85 3.04 2.97 12.10
N LEU A 86 1.81 2.98 12.61
CA LEU A 86 1.13 4.17 13.15
C LEU A 86 1.93 4.82 14.29
N ASN A 87 2.43 4.02 15.24
CA ASN A 87 3.27 4.54 16.32
C ASN A 87 4.54 5.23 15.78
N ALA A 88 5.17 4.69 14.73
CA ALA A 88 6.36 5.32 14.13
C ALA A 88 6.01 6.63 13.40
N ILE A 89 4.90 6.62 12.65
CA ILE A 89 4.37 7.77 11.92
C ILE A 89 4.02 8.92 12.88
N VAL A 90 3.27 8.64 13.95
CA VAL A 90 2.86 9.64 14.95
C VAL A 90 4.08 10.19 15.69
N LYS A 91 5.04 9.34 16.08
CA LYS A 91 6.29 9.80 16.71
C LYS A 91 7.13 10.68 15.80
N SER A 92 7.02 10.50 14.49
CA SER A 92 7.70 11.32 13.49
C SER A 92 6.91 12.59 13.12
N ARG A 93 5.77 12.84 13.79
CA ARG A 93 4.86 13.97 13.56
C ARG A 93 4.35 14.09 12.12
N LEU A 94 4.21 12.95 11.44
CA LEU A 94 3.72 12.92 10.07
C LEU A 94 2.19 12.99 10.00
N ILE A 95 1.49 12.38 10.95
CA ILE A 95 0.03 12.58 11.15
C ILE A 95 -0.26 12.67 12.65
N GLU A 96 -1.31 13.39 12.99
CA GLU A 96 -1.87 13.49 14.34
C GLU A 96 -3.16 12.67 14.46
N PHE A 97 -3.98 12.65 13.41
CA PHE A 97 -5.24 11.91 13.38
C PHE A 97 -5.31 10.94 12.20
N LEU A 98 -5.88 9.76 12.43
CA LEU A 98 -6.30 8.83 11.38
C LEU A 98 -7.82 8.97 11.23
N GLY A 99 -8.25 9.49 10.09
CA GLY A 99 -9.63 9.74 9.74
C GLY A 99 -10.36 8.50 9.20
N PRO A 100 -11.48 8.70 8.50
CA PRO A 100 -12.27 7.61 7.95
C PRO A 100 -11.52 6.83 6.85
N SER A 101 -11.99 5.61 6.61
CA SER A 101 -11.58 4.84 5.43
C SER A 101 -12.12 5.49 4.17
N ILE A 102 -11.25 5.77 3.21
CA ILE A 102 -11.61 6.36 1.90
C ILE A 102 -11.56 5.31 0.78
N GLY A 103 -10.88 4.19 0.98
CA GLY A 103 -10.90 3.07 0.04
C GLY A 103 -10.53 1.74 0.69
N VAL A 104 -11.27 0.68 0.40
CA VAL A 104 -10.96 -0.69 0.88
C VAL A 104 -10.83 -1.61 -0.33
N GLY A 105 -9.60 -1.96 -0.66
CA GLY A 105 -9.28 -2.83 -1.79
C GLY A 105 -9.01 -4.28 -1.39
N LYS A 106 -8.78 -5.11 -2.41
CA LYS A 106 -8.33 -6.50 -2.21
C LYS A 106 -6.93 -6.57 -1.61
N GLU A 107 -6.08 -5.58 -1.89
CA GLU A 107 -4.65 -5.60 -1.56
C GLU A 107 -4.18 -4.37 -0.77
N ALA A 108 -5.05 -3.40 -0.51
CA ALA A 108 -4.75 -2.25 0.32
C ALA A 108 -6.00 -1.73 1.06
N ASP A 109 -5.78 -0.99 2.15
CA ASP A 109 -6.76 -0.09 2.75
C ASP A 109 -6.21 1.33 2.70
N VAL A 110 -7.03 2.31 2.33
CA VAL A 110 -6.65 3.71 2.30
C VAL A 110 -7.54 4.48 3.27
N PHE A 111 -6.89 5.27 4.12
CA PHE A 111 -7.52 6.13 5.11
C PHE A 111 -7.14 7.57 4.87
N GLU A 112 -8.01 8.47 5.31
CA GLU A 112 -7.63 9.86 5.51
C GLU A 112 -6.69 9.97 6.72
N GLY A 113 -5.70 10.85 6.65
CA GLY A 113 -4.88 11.26 7.77
C GLY A 113 -4.83 12.79 7.83
N VAL A 114 -4.66 13.34 9.02
CA VAL A 114 -4.52 14.79 9.22
C VAL A 114 -3.19 15.05 9.93
N THR A 115 -2.37 15.92 9.33
CA THR A 115 -1.09 16.37 9.88
C THR A 115 -1.30 17.34 11.04
N SER A 116 -0.25 17.70 11.78
CA SER A 116 -0.34 18.73 12.83
C SER A 116 -0.66 20.13 12.30
N ASP A 117 -0.45 20.35 11.00
CA ASP A 117 -0.70 21.62 10.33
C ASP A 117 -2.08 21.64 9.63
N ASP A 118 -2.97 20.72 10.02
CA ASP A 118 -4.34 20.56 9.49
C ASP A 118 -4.40 20.26 7.97
N ILE A 119 -3.30 19.73 7.42
CA ILE A 119 -3.25 19.25 6.03
C ILE A 119 -3.73 17.80 5.98
N THR A 120 -4.70 17.53 5.10
CA THR A 120 -5.19 16.18 4.79
C THR A 120 -4.20 15.41 3.92
N VAL A 121 -3.93 14.16 4.28
CA VAL A 121 -3.06 13.21 3.56
C VAL A 121 -3.76 11.86 3.38
N ALA A 122 -3.36 11.08 2.39
CA ALA A 122 -3.79 9.70 2.23
C ALA A 122 -2.81 8.74 2.92
N VAL A 123 -3.34 7.80 3.71
CA VAL A 123 -2.58 6.77 4.43
C VAL A 123 -2.95 5.39 3.88
N LYS A 124 -2.11 4.83 3.02
CA LYS A 124 -2.32 3.55 2.33
C LYS A 124 -1.60 2.42 3.04
N PHE A 125 -2.35 1.45 3.58
CA PHE A 125 -1.86 0.22 4.19
C PHE A 125 -1.90 -0.93 3.17
N HIS A 126 -0.77 -1.57 2.93
CA HIS A 126 -0.67 -2.74 2.06
C HIS A 126 -1.09 -4.04 2.76
N ARG A 127 -1.77 -4.91 2.03
CA ARG A 127 -2.53 -6.06 2.57
C ARG A 127 -2.37 -7.30 1.71
N LEU A 128 -1.13 -7.69 1.43
CA LEU A 128 -0.87 -8.89 0.65
C LEU A 128 -1.41 -10.14 1.39
N GLY A 129 -1.99 -11.06 0.62
CA GLY A 129 -2.58 -12.31 1.11
C GLY A 129 -4.02 -12.21 1.61
N ARG A 130 -4.64 -11.01 1.66
CA ARG A 130 -6.03 -10.79 2.12
C ARG A 130 -7.06 -11.67 1.40
N THR A 131 -6.93 -11.86 0.09
CA THR A 131 -7.81 -12.74 -0.70
C THR A 131 -7.59 -14.22 -0.34
N SER A 132 -6.34 -14.63 -0.12
CA SER A 132 -5.99 -15.97 0.36
C SER A 132 -6.54 -16.28 1.76
N PHE A 133 -6.87 -15.27 2.57
CA PHE A 133 -7.52 -15.44 3.88
C PHE A 133 -9.03 -15.74 3.81
N ARG A 134 -9.73 -15.39 2.72
CA ARG A 134 -11.16 -15.71 2.53
C ARG A 134 -11.39 -17.18 2.20
N ASP A 135 -10.43 -17.84 1.55
CA ASP A 135 -10.44 -19.31 1.35
C ASP A 135 -9.85 -20.02 2.56
N THR A 136 -10.68 -20.19 3.59
CA THR A 136 -10.37 -20.77 4.90
C THR A 136 -9.83 -22.22 4.90
N LYS A 137 -9.79 -22.91 3.76
CA LYS A 137 -9.28 -24.30 3.66
C LYS A 137 -7.77 -24.44 3.45
N ARG A 138 -7.04 -23.40 3.00
CA ARG A 138 -5.58 -23.47 2.76
C ARG A 138 -4.70 -22.89 3.89
N LYS A 139 -5.31 -22.59 5.05
CA LYS A 139 -4.67 -21.90 6.18
C LYS A 139 -3.52 -22.63 6.88
N ARG A 140 -3.38 -23.96 6.72
CA ARG A 140 -2.36 -24.75 7.45
C ARG A 140 -1.15 -25.17 6.63
N GLU A 141 -1.29 -25.40 5.32
CA GLU A 141 -0.16 -25.80 4.46
C GLU A 141 0.62 -24.59 3.92
N TYR A 142 -0.04 -23.45 3.66
CA TYR A 142 0.60 -22.33 2.97
C TYR A 142 1.66 -21.58 3.80
N LEU A 143 1.56 -21.64 5.14
CA LEU A 143 2.58 -21.11 6.06
C LEU A 143 3.83 -22.01 6.16
N ALA A 144 3.76 -23.24 5.63
CA ALA A 144 4.84 -24.22 5.67
C ALA A 144 5.73 -24.19 4.41
N GLU A 145 5.19 -23.77 3.26
CA GLU A 145 5.89 -23.95 1.96
C GLU A 145 6.72 -22.75 1.49
N ARG A 146 6.44 -21.52 1.95
CA ARG A 146 7.28 -20.36 1.63
C ARG A 146 8.33 -20.16 2.73
N ARG A 147 9.50 -20.76 2.50
CA ARG A 147 10.71 -20.54 3.30
C ARG A 147 10.98 -19.01 3.41
N HIS A 148 10.79 -18.47 4.61
CA HIS A 148 11.28 -17.17 5.12
C HIS A 148 10.51 -15.85 4.90
N THR A 149 9.42 -15.73 4.14
CA THR A 149 8.74 -14.42 3.99
C THR A 149 7.28 -14.43 4.42
N SER A 150 6.99 -13.83 5.59
CA SER A 150 5.62 -13.61 6.06
C SER A 150 4.85 -12.64 5.15
N TRP A 151 3.52 -12.74 5.11
CA TRP A 151 2.67 -11.77 4.40
C TRP A 151 2.88 -10.32 4.86
N LEU A 152 3.28 -10.10 6.12
CA LEU A 152 3.66 -8.78 6.63
C LEU A 152 4.92 -8.26 5.92
N HIS A 153 5.93 -9.12 5.77
CA HIS A 153 7.15 -8.76 5.05
C HIS A 153 6.86 -8.48 3.57
N GLN A 154 6.04 -9.29 2.92
CA GLN A 154 5.64 -9.05 1.53
C GLN A 154 4.84 -7.74 1.37
N SER A 155 3.94 -7.43 2.31
CA SER A 155 3.23 -6.13 2.33
C SER A 155 4.17 -4.95 2.52
N ARG A 156 5.23 -5.11 3.32
CA ARG A 156 6.28 -4.10 3.44
C ARG A 156 7.04 -3.90 2.14
N LEU A 157 7.46 -4.97 1.48
CA LEU A 157 8.18 -4.87 0.21
C LEU A 157 7.32 -4.21 -0.88
N ALA A 158 6.02 -4.53 -0.93
CA ALA A 158 5.09 -3.88 -1.85
C ALA A 158 4.99 -2.37 -1.59
N ALA A 159 4.86 -1.95 -0.33
CA ALA A 159 4.85 -0.53 0.02
C ALA A 159 6.17 0.19 -0.31
N GLU A 160 7.32 -0.45 -0.05
CA GLU A 160 8.64 0.09 -0.42
C GLU A 160 8.78 0.22 -1.94
N PHE A 161 8.22 -0.72 -2.71
CA PHE A 161 8.25 -0.72 -4.16
C PHE A 161 7.35 0.38 -4.74
N GLU A 162 6.09 0.47 -4.29
CA GLU A 162 5.15 1.52 -4.72
C GLU A 162 5.67 2.91 -4.34
N PHE A 163 6.21 3.09 -3.13
CA PHE A 163 6.74 4.40 -2.72
C PHE A 163 7.86 4.88 -3.65
N LYS A 164 8.77 3.98 -4.05
CA LYS A 164 9.83 4.30 -5.02
C LYS A 164 9.28 4.64 -6.40
N ALA A 165 8.24 3.93 -6.84
CA ALA A 165 7.55 4.24 -8.09
C ALA A 165 6.99 5.66 -8.06
N LEU A 166 6.23 5.99 -7.02
CA LEU A 166 5.66 7.33 -6.82
C LEU A 166 6.75 8.40 -6.79
N GLN A 167 7.88 8.17 -6.12
CA GLN A 167 9.00 9.11 -6.11
C GLN A 167 9.55 9.34 -7.52
N LEU A 168 9.81 8.27 -8.26
CA LEU A 168 10.35 8.35 -9.61
C LEU A 168 9.40 9.11 -10.56
N MET A 169 8.09 8.82 -10.48
CA MET A 169 7.08 9.44 -11.33
C MET A 169 6.85 10.91 -10.95
N TYR A 170 6.82 11.22 -9.66
CA TYR A 170 6.70 12.59 -9.16
C TYR A 170 7.90 13.45 -9.60
N ASP A 171 9.12 12.93 -9.45
CA ASP A 171 10.35 13.63 -9.87
C ASP A 171 10.42 13.80 -11.40
N ALA A 172 9.81 12.89 -12.17
CA ALA A 172 9.69 13.00 -13.62
C ALA A 172 8.63 14.01 -14.08
N GLY A 173 7.82 14.55 -13.17
CA GLY A 173 6.76 15.53 -13.47
C GLY A 173 5.43 14.90 -13.90
N VAL A 174 5.24 13.60 -13.67
CA VAL A 174 3.95 12.92 -13.87
C VAL A 174 2.97 13.40 -12.78
N SER A 175 1.70 13.59 -13.14
CA SER A 175 0.62 13.82 -12.18
C SER A 175 0.35 12.56 -11.35
N VAL A 176 1.15 12.35 -10.31
CA VAL A 176 0.95 11.32 -9.29
C VAL A 176 0.81 11.99 -7.91
N PRO A 177 0.11 11.37 -6.94
CA PRO A 177 0.07 11.90 -5.58
C PRO A 177 1.48 12.04 -5.01
N LYS A 178 1.82 13.21 -4.48
CA LYS A 178 3.16 13.42 -3.91
C LYS A 178 3.45 12.40 -2.81
N PRO A 179 4.52 11.59 -2.93
CA PRO A 179 4.92 10.66 -1.88
C PRO A 179 5.55 11.44 -0.71
N ILE A 180 5.04 11.24 0.51
CA ILE A 180 5.51 11.94 1.72
C ILE A 180 6.44 11.04 2.53
N HIS A 181 5.98 9.84 2.88
CA HIS A 181 6.76 8.91 3.70
C HIS A 181 6.30 7.47 3.52
N GLN A 182 7.21 6.53 3.75
CA GLN A 182 6.89 5.10 3.84
C GLN A 182 7.42 4.52 5.15
N ASN A 183 6.57 3.78 5.85
CA ASN A 183 6.95 3.03 7.04
C ASN A 183 6.30 1.64 7.01
N ARG A 184 7.14 0.59 7.02
CA ARG A 184 6.67 -0.81 6.93
C ARG A 184 5.80 -1.02 5.69
N HIS A 185 4.55 -1.39 5.84
CA HIS A 185 3.60 -1.60 4.75
C HIS A 185 2.69 -0.39 4.52
N VAL A 186 3.04 0.77 5.09
CA VAL A 186 2.22 1.99 5.04
C VAL A 186 2.92 3.08 4.23
N ILE A 187 2.19 3.69 3.31
CA ILE A 187 2.59 4.90 2.58
C ILE A 187 1.72 6.06 3.03
N ILE A 188 2.34 7.21 3.25
CA ILE A 188 1.68 8.51 3.38
C ILE A 188 1.98 9.29 2.11
N MET A 189 0.93 9.80 1.47
CA MET A 189 1.02 10.56 0.23
C MET A 189 -0.04 11.66 0.21
N GLU A 190 0.05 12.54 -0.78
CA GLU A 190 -0.93 13.58 -1.04
C GLU A 190 -2.35 13.01 -1.13
N PHE A 191 -3.29 13.70 -0.49
CA PHE A 191 -4.70 13.39 -0.62
C PHE A 191 -5.28 14.10 -1.84
N ILE A 192 -5.72 13.32 -2.83
CA ILE A 192 -6.40 13.86 -4.01
C ILE A 192 -7.88 13.98 -3.69
N LYS A 193 -8.35 15.22 -3.56
CA LYS A 193 -9.77 15.51 -3.34
C LYS A 193 -10.51 15.37 -4.66
N GLY A 194 -11.34 14.35 -4.79
CA GLY A 194 -12.03 14.06 -6.03
C GLY A 194 -12.53 12.62 -6.10
N GLY A 195 -12.71 12.12 -7.32
CA GLY A 195 -13.28 10.80 -7.59
C GLY A 195 -12.46 9.98 -8.58
N GLN A 196 -12.70 8.67 -8.61
CA GLN A 196 -12.13 7.80 -9.65
C GLN A 196 -12.79 8.13 -10.99
N LEU A 197 -12.01 8.11 -12.07
CA LEU A 197 -12.49 8.33 -13.43
C LEU A 197 -13.65 7.37 -13.77
N SER A 198 -13.61 6.13 -13.27
CA SER A 198 -14.69 5.14 -13.40
C SER A 198 -16.07 5.64 -12.95
N ASP A 199 -16.12 6.50 -11.94
CA ASP A 199 -17.35 6.98 -11.30
C ASP A 199 -17.90 8.25 -11.96
N ILE A 200 -17.13 8.87 -12.85
CA ILE A 200 -17.51 10.12 -13.52
C ILE A 200 -18.50 9.85 -14.65
N ILE A 201 -19.67 10.48 -14.58
CA ILE A 201 -20.77 10.26 -15.54
C ILE A 201 -20.49 10.98 -16.86
N SER A 202 -20.03 12.23 -16.79
CA SER A 202 -19.78 13.09 -17.94
C SER A 202 -18.55 13.95 -17.71
N LEU A 203 -17.73 14.07 -18.75
CA LEU A 203 -16.62 15.02 -18.85
C LEU A 203 -16.99 16.09 -19.87
N GLU A 204 -16.70 17.36 -19.59
CA GLU A 204 -16.99 18.45 -20.52
C GLU A 204 -16.14 18.34 -21.80
N GLU A 205 -14.84 18.05 -21.64
CA GLU A 205 -13.87 17.97 -22.73
C GLU A 205 -13.11 16.62 -22.69
N PRO A 206 -13.76 15.51 -23.06
CA PRO A 206 -13.19 14.16 -22.90
C PRO A 206 -11.97 13.90 -23.79
N GLU A 207 -11.89 14.51 -24.97
CA GLU A 207 -10.72 14.43 -25.86
C GLU A 207 -9.50 15.10 -25.20
N GLU A 208 -9.65 16.32 -24.69
CA GLU A 208 -8.55 17.05 -24.02
C GLU A 208 -8.10 16.34 -22.75
N PHE A 209 -9.05 15.85 -21.96
CA PHE A 209 -8.75 15.10 -20.74
C PHE A 209 -8.00 13.80 -21.05
N LEU A 210 -8.40 13.07 -22.10
CA LEU A 210 -7.69 11.88 -22.57
C LEU A 210 -6.25 12.23 -22.99
N MET A 211 -6.06 13.35 -23.70
CA MET A 211 -4.72 13.82 -24.06
C MET A 211 -3.85 14.11 -22.84
N GLY A 212 -4.41 14.71 -21.77
CA GLY A 212 -3.69 14.91 -20.51
C GLY A 212 -3.17 13.60 -19.90
N ILE A 213 -4.00 12.55 -19.89
CA ILE A 213 -3.59 11.21 -19.43
C ILE A 213 -2.48 10.65 -20.33
N LEU A 214 -2.61 10.77 -21.66
CA LEU A 214 -1.59 10.27 -22.60
C LEU A 214 -0.27 11.04 -22.49
N ASP A 215 -0.30 12.34 -22.20
CA ASP A 215 0.89 13.13 -21.92
C ASP A 215 1.60 12.65 -20.64
N ASN A 216 0.85 12.36 -19.57
CA ASN A 216 1.39 11.70 -18.39
C ASN A 216 2.04 10.36 -18.76
N MET A 217 1.37 9.52 -19.55
CA MET A 217 1.91 8.22 -19.94
C MET A 217 3.13 8.31 -20.85
N ARG A 218 3.22 9.34 -21.69
CA ARG A 218 4.41 9.64 -22.47
C ARG A 218 5.60 9.99 -21.57
N ILE A 219 5.39 10.77 -20.50
CA ILE A 219 6.44 11.07 -19.51
C ILE A 219 6.88 9.78 -18.80
N VAL A 220 5.93 8.95 -18.36
CA VAL A 220 6.20 7.65 -17.73
C VAL A 220 7.03 6.73 -18.64
N PHE A 221 6.65 6.63 -19.91
CA PHE A 221 7.39 5.83 -20.89
C PHE A 221 8.80 6.37 -21.14
N LYS A 222 8.97 7.69 -21.26
CA LYS A 222 10.28 8.34 -21.39
C LYS A 222 11.17 8.16 -20.15
N ALA A 223 10.57 8.01 -18.97
CA ALA A 223 11.26 7.65 -17.73
C ALA A 223 11.66 6.17 -17.67
N GLY A 224 11.35 5.37 -18.71
CA GLY A 224 11.72 3.96 -18.81
C GLY A 224 10.79 3.04 -18.03
N VAL A 225 9.56 3.47 -17.72
CA VAL A 225 8.60 2.75 -16.89
C VAL A 225 7.29 2.50 -17.65
N ILE A 226 6.61 1.40 -17.33
CA ILE A 226 5.25 1.07 -17.79
C ILE A 226 4.42 0.66 -16.58
N HIS A 227 3.19 1.16 -16.46
CA HIS A 227 2.33 1.01 -15.29
C HIS A 227 1.90 -0.45 -15.00
N THR A 228 1.57 -1.22 -16.05
CA THR A 228 1.10 -2.63 -16.05
C THR A 228 -0.33 -2.90 -15.57
N ASP A 229 -1.08 -1.87 -15.21
CA ASP A 229 -2.47 -2.02 -14.76
C ASP A 229 -3.27 -0.73 -14.99
N LEU A 230 -2.91 0.05 -16.02
CA LEU A 230 -3.58 1.31 -16.27
C LEU A 230 -5.03 1.08 -16.72
N SER A 231 -5.97 1.70 -16.00
CA SER A 231 -7.41 1.64 -16.26
C SER A 231 -8.11 2.85 -15.62
N GLU A 232 -9.42 2.99 -15.87
CA GLU A 232 -10.26 4.05 -15.29
C GLU A 232 -10.36 4.01 -13.76
N TYR A 233 -10.01 2.89 -13.12
CA TYR A 233 -10.02 2.76 -11.65
C TYR A 233 -8.73 3.27 -11.00
N ASN A 234 -7.66 3.38 -11.79
CA ASN A 234 -6.32 3.81 -11.35
C ASN A 234 -6.03 5.26 -11.79
N ILE A 235 -7.06 6.00 -12.22
CA ILE A 235 -7.01 7.41 -12.56
C ILE A 235 -8.02 8.13 -11.67
N MET A 236 -7.55 9.13 -10.92
CA MET A 236 -8.37 10.04 -10.14
C MET A 236 -8.53 11.36 -10.89
N ILE A 237 -9.67 12.02 -10.72
CA ILE A 237 -9.89 13.39 -11.15
C ILE A 237 -10.11 14.23 -9.90
N ASP A 238 -9.35 15.32 -9.75
CA ASP A 238 -9.57 16.26 -8.67
C ASP A 238 -10.70 17.26 -8.94
N GLU A 239 -11.00 18.09 -7.94
CA GLU A 239 -12.06 19.12 -8.00
C GLU A 239 -11.83 20.16 -9.11
N ASP A 240 -10.57 20.36 -9.51
CA ASP A 240 -10.15 21.31 -10.55
C ASP A 240 -10.13 20.66 -11.94
N GLY A 241 -10.50 19.38 -12.05
CA GLY A 241 -10.53 18.65 -13.32
C GLY A 241 -9.18 18.12 -13.78
N LYS A 242 -8.17 18.05 -12.91
CA LYS A 242 -6.85 17.49 -13.23
C LYS A 242 -6.82 15.98 -13.00
N ASP A 243 -6.16 15.26 -13.89
CA ASP A 243 -5.94 13.82 -13.79
C ASP A 243 -4.76 13.47 -12.88
N TRP A 244 -4.91 12.38 -12.12
CA TRP A 244 -3.89 11.85 -11.22
C TRP A 244 -3.80 10.34 -11.34
N ILE A 245 -2.61 9.83 -11.67
CA ILE A 245 -2.36 8.40 -11.83
C ILE A 245 -1.99 7.79 -10.49
N ILE A 246 -2.74 6.79 -10.05
CA ILE A 246 -2.59 6.14 -8.75
C ILE A 246 -2.33 4.64 -8.90
N ASP A 247 -1.90 4.03 -7.80
CA ASP A 247 -1.67 2.60 -7.66
C ASP A 247 -0.61 2.03 -8.62
N TRP A 248 0.64 1.95 -8.13
CA TRP A 248 1.79 1.50 -8.92
C TRP A 248 2.31 0.11 -8.46
N PRO A 249 1.46 -0.93 -8.37
CA PRO A 249 1.81 -2.13 -7.63
C PRO A 249 2.92 -2.95 -8.29
N GLN A 250 3.02 -2.95 -9.63
CA GLN A 250 3.93 -3.82 -10.39
C GLN A 250 4.45 -3.20 -11.69
N TYR A 251 4.83 -1.92 -11.66
CA TYR A 251 5.43 -1.30 -12.85
C TYR A 251 6.61 -2.12 -13.37
N ILE A 252 6.77 -2.14 -14.70
CA ILE A 252 7.90 -2.78 -15.38
C ILE A 252 8.76 -1.73 -16.07
N LEU A 253 9.98 -2.12 -16.42
CA LEU A 253 10.85 -1.30 -17.24
C LEU A 253 10.57 -1.50 -18.73
N THR A 254 10.90 -0.50 -19.53
CA THR A 254 10.70 -0.54 -20.99
C THR A 254 11.60 -1.55 -21.72
N ASP A 255 12.63 -2.11 -21.06
CA ASP A 255 13.48 -3.18 -21.58
C ASP A 255 12.92 -4.60 -21.35
N HIS A 256 11.78 -4.70 -20.67
CA HIS A 256 11.13 -5.98 -20.41
C HIS A 256 10.70 -6.64 -21.73
N ARG A 257 10.83 -7.96 -21.82
CA ARG A 257 10.54 -8.75 -23.05
C ARG A 257 9.15 -8.47 -23.65
N ASN A 258 8.16 -8.19 -22.80
CA ASN A 258 6.78 -7.95 -23.21
C ASN A 258 6.37 -6.47 -23.05
N ALA A 259 7.32 -5.55 -22.94
CA ALA A 259 7.05 -4.13 -22.68
C ALA A 259 6.09 -3.52 -23.69
N GLU A 260 6.30 -3.75 -24.98
CA GLU A 260 5.44 -3.19 -26.04
C GLU A 260 3.99 -3.66 -25.95
N GLU A 261 3.76 -4.96 -25.73
CA GLU A 261 2.42 -5.53 -25.59
C GLU A 261 1.71 -4.99 -24.34
N ILE A 262 2.43 -4.87 -23.22
CA ILE A 262 1.86 -4.37 -21.97
C ILE A 262 1.53 -2.88 -22.07
N LEU A 263 2.41 -2.08 -22.67
CA LEU A 263 2.14 -0.66 -22.94
C LEU A 263 0.91 -0.51 -23.84
N ALA A 264 0.86 -1.25 -24.96
CA ALA A 264 -0.24 -1.17 -25.89
C ALA A 264 -1.59 -1.54 -25.24
N ARG A 265 -1.58 -2.53 -24.35
CA ARG A 265 -2.75 -2.90 -23.56
C ARG A 265 -3.17 -1.79 -22.60
N ASP A 266 -2.24 -1.24 -21.83
CA ASP A 266 -2.51 -0.20 -20.83
C ASP A 266 -3.08 1.07 -21.47
N ILE A 267 -2.43 1.57 -22.52
CA ILE A 267 -2.90 2.74 -23.27
C ILE A 267 -4.21 2.44 -24.00
N GLY A 268 -4.30 1.26 -24.60
CA GLY A 268 -5.51 0.81 -25.30
C GLY A 268 -6.72 0.67 -24.36
N ASN A 269 -6.53 0.26 -23.11
CA ASN A 269 -7.60 0.20 -22.11
C ASN A 269 -8.20 1.58 -21.85
N VAL A 270 -7.35 2.60 -21.67
CA VAL A 270 -7.78 3.97 -21.43
C VAL A 270 -8.46 4.54 -22.68
N ALA A 271 -7.84 4.45 -23.85
CA ALA A 271 -8.45 4.94 -25.10
C ALA A 271 -9.81 4.27 -25.38
N TYR A 272 -9.91 2.95 -25.20
CA TYR A 272 -11.16 2.21 -25.36
C TYR A 272 -12.22 2.64 -24.35
N TYR A 273 -11.84 2.91 -23.10
CA TYR A 273 -12.76 3.42 -22.08
C TYR A 273 -13.36 4.77 -22.50
N PHE A 274 -12.54 5.72 -22.95
CA PHE A 274 -13.00 7.04 -23.40
C PHE A 274 -13.89 6.94 -24.65
N MET A 275 -13.51 6.11 -25.63
CA MET A 275 -14.33 5.87 -26.82
C MET A 275 -15.70 5.32 -26.43
N ARG A 276 -15.73 4.32 -25.54
CA ARG A 276 -16.98 3.65 -25.13
C ARG A 276 -17.87 4.55 -24.27
N LYS A 277 -17.30 5.29 -23.32
CA LYS A 277 -18.06 6.03 -22.30
C LYS A 277 -18.35 7.47 -22.71
N HIS A 278 -17.43 8.10 -23.44
CA HIS A 278 -17.47 9.53 -23.79
C HIS A 278 -17.51 9.79 -25.30
N GLY A 279 -17.40 8.76 -26.14
CA GLY A 279 -17.54 8.88 -27.59
C GLY A 279 -16.35 9.55 -28.28
N THR A 280 -15.16 9.49 -27.68
CA THR A 280 -13.93 10.01 -28.28
C THR A 280 -13.58 9.25 -29.57
N SER A 281 -12.88 9.93 -30.48
CA SER A 281 -12.53 9.43 -31.81
C SER A 281 -11.16 8.74 -31.88
N MET A 282 -10.29 9.01 -30.90
CA MET A 282 -8.94 8.44 -30.85
C MET A 282 -8.93 6.91 -30.76
N THR A 283 -8.22 6.29 -31.70
CA THR A 283 -8.04 4.84 -31.75
C THR A 283 -6.93 4.39 -30.80
N ASN A 284 -6.95 3.10 -30.44
CA ASN A 284 -5.89 2.52 -29.61
C ASN A 284 -4.51 2.63 -30.27
N GLN A 285 -4.42 2.52 -31.59
CA GLN A 285 -3.16 2.62 -32.32
C GLN A 285 -2.60 4.04 -32.24
N GLU A 286 -3.43 5.06 -32.53
CA GLU A 286 -3.04 6.48 -32.43
C GLU A 286 -2.58 6.84 -31.02
N ALA A 287 -3.29 6.36 -29.98
CA ALA A 287 -2.92 6.62 -28.59
C ALA A 287 -1.55 6.02 -28.23
N VAL A 288 -1.26 4.79 -28.70
CA VAL A 288 0.02 4.13 -28.45
C VAL A 288 1.16 4.83 -29.20
N GLU A 289 0.98 5.15 -30.47
CA GLU A 289 1.95 5.91 -31.29
C GLU A 289 2.24 7.27 -30.62
N TYR A 290 1.20 7.97 -30.16
CA TYR A 290 1.34 9.21 -29.44
C TYR A 290 2.21 9.07 -28.18
N VAL A 291 1.95 8.08 -27.32
CA VAL A 291 2.73 7.85 -26.09
C VAL A 291 4.18 7.50 -26.41
N LYS A 292 4.42 6.68 -27.44
CA LYS A 292 5.77 6.32 -27.90
C LYS A 292 6.48 7.48 -28.60
N ASN A 293 5.76 8.54 -28.96
CA ASN A 293 6.27 9.68 -29.73
C ASN A 293 6.82 9.24 -31.09
N GLU A 294 6.11 8.29 -31.71
CA GLU A 294 6.32 7.75 -33.07
C GLU A 294 5.34 8.40 -34.05
#